data_AF-A0A1G8BBL5-F1
#
_entry.id   AF-A0A1G8BBL5-F1
#
_cell.length_a   1.000
_cell.length_b   1.000
_cell.length_c   1.000
_cell.angle_alpha   90.00
_cell.angle_beta   90.00
_cell.angle_gamma   90.00
#
_symmetry.space_group_name_H-M   'P 1'
#
loop_
_entity.id
_entity.type
_entity.pdbx_description
1 polymer ?
#
loop_
_entity_poly.entity_id
_entity_poly.type
_entity_poly.pdbx_seq_one_letter_code
_entity_poly.pdbx_strand_id
1 'polypeptide(L)'
;MSKKYFYGRRQADLFSFIRIPKLLLTGKRYRKLSCEAKVLYGFLLDRMSLSAENEWFDDEGRVFVYCTISEAAEEVIGCGEKKACSVFKELEEIELIERKRQGLNKPNLIYVLDFSEEVSDGHFRNCPNDNSRNVDKSNQELSERQTNNTKFNKTEFSDTESSQVLSNDEGYVDEGRDRTRQDFDNYSAIRCYIAKQISLDALRVDYSDNPLVDELYELIVDVVTSSKKEIVICGEKKPMSIVRSQFMKLNMFNIAFVLERLEETKSKIGNIKSYLLTTLYNSLLTTSSYYRTRCNNEIFRNEGGQNNE
;
A
#
# COMPACT_ATOMS: atom_id res chain seq x y z
N MET A 1 -13.72 -17.49 -28.45
CA MET A 1 -13.30 -17.14 -27.07
C MET A 1 -14.42 -17.52 -26.12
N SER A 2 -14.16 -18.37 -25.13
CA SER A 2 -15.14 -18.73 -24.10
C SER A 2 -15.39 -17.52 -23.18
N LYS A 3 -16.65 -17.12 -23.03
CA LYS A 3 -17.04 -16.03 -22.12
C LYS A 3 -16.90 -16.52 -20.68
N LYS A 4 -16.07 -15.84 -19.89
CA LYS A 4 -15.97 -16.06 -18.44
C LYS A 4 -17.06 -15.25 -17.77
N TYR A 5 -17.95 -15.92 -17.03
CA TYR A 5 -18.97 -15.28 -16.21
C TYR A 5 -18.52 -15.25 -14.75
N PHE A 6 -19.10 -14.35 -13.96
CA PHE A 6 -18.84 -14.29 -12.52
C PHE A 6 -19.43 -15.53 -11.84
N TYR A 7 -18.57 -16.45 -11.40
CA TYR A 7 -18.95 -17.59 -10.55
C TYR A 7 -18.29 -17.39 -9.18
N GLY A 8 -19.08 -17.55 -8.12
CA GLY A 8 -18.73 -17.10 -6.77
C GLY A 8 -17.43 -17.68 -6.21
N ARG A 9 -16.37 -16.87 -6.17
CA ARG A 9 -15.48 -16.65 -5.01
C ARG A 9 -14.52 -15.47 -5.23
N ARG A 10 -14.17 -14.83 -4.11
CA ARG A 10 -13.39 -13.59 -3.88
C ARG A 10 -14.14 -12.27 -4.16
N GLN A 11 -15.20 -12.04 -3.39
CA GLN A 11 -15.97 -10.79 -3.39
C GLN A 11 -15.18 -9.59 -2.81
N ALA A 12 -14.21 -9.79 -1.91
CA ALA A 12 -13.51 -8.69 -1.26
C ALA A 12 -12.67 -7.81 -2.22
N ASP A 13 -12.01 -8.41 -3.23
CA ASP A 13 -11.24 -7.64 -4.22
C ASP A 13 -12.13 -7.01 -5.30
N LEU A 14 -13.31 -7.60 -5.55
CA LEU A 14 -14.31 -7.05 -6.48
C LEU A 14 -14.98 -5.77 -5.94
N PHE A 15 -14.95 -5.56 -4.63
CA PHE A 15 -15.47 -4.36 -3.96
C PHE A 15 -14.37 -3.41 -3.48
N SER A 16 -13.10 -3.66 -3.81
CA SER A 16 -12.05 -2.67 -3.58
C SER A 16 -12.20 -1.57 -4.62
N PHE A 17 -12.48 -0.34 -4.18
CA PHE A 17 -12.68 0.80 -5.05
C PHE A 17 -11.72 1.93 -4.71
N ILE A 18 -11.20 2.57 -5.74
CA ILE A 18 -10.49 3.84 -5.59
C ILE A 18 -11.53 4.96 -5.60
N ARG A 19 -11.53 5.79 -4.57
CA ARG A 19 -12.38 6.99 -4.51
C ARG A 19 -11.71 8.11 -5.28
N ILE A 20 -12.40 8.62 -6.30
CA ILE A 20 -11.98 9.81 -7.04
C ILE A 20 -12.85 10.97 -6.57
N PRO A 21 -12.28 12.03 -5.96
CA PRO A 21 -13.04 13.21 -5.57
C PRO A 21 -13.81 13.80 -6.76
N LYS A 22 -15.11 14.01 -6.58
CA LYS A 22 -15.98 14.61 -7.61
C LYS A 22 -15.46 15.97 -8.08
N LEU A 23 -14.77 16.71 -7.20
CA LEU A 23 -14.17 18.00 -7.51
C LEU A 23 -13.12 17.90 -8.63
N LEU A 24 -12.38 16.79 -8.74
CA LEU A 24 -11.43 16.58 -9.85
C LEU A 24 -12.15 16.37 -11.20
N LEU A 25 -13.42 15.96 -11.17
CA LEU A 25 -14.23 15.74 -12.36
C LEU A 25 -14.97 17.02 -12.78
N THR A 26 -15.47 17.80 -11.82
CA THR A 26 -16.32 18.97 -12.07
C THR A 26 -15.59 20.31 -11.99
N GLY A 27 -14.51 20.41 -11.22
CA GLY A 27 -13.81 21.66 -10.94
C GLY A 27 -13.07 22.21 -12.15
N LYS A 28 -13.15 23.54 -12.35
CA LYS A 28 -12.51 24.23 -13.48
C LYS A 28 -10.98 24.07 -13.48
N ARG A 29 -10.36 24.14 -12.29
CA ARG A 29 -8.91 23.95 -12.08
C ARG A 29 -8.41 22.60 -12.61
N TYR A 30 -9.22 21.56 -12.44
CA TYR A 30 -8.88 20.17 -12.76
C TYR A 30 -9.34 19.72 -14.15
N ARG A 31 -9.91 20.63 -14.95
CA ARG A 31 -10.43 20.31 -16.29
C ARG A 31 -9.33 19.86 -17.24
N LYS A 32 -8.10 20.36 -17.05
CA LYS A 32 -6.93 20.01 -17.87
C LYS A 32 -6.29 18.67 -17.50
N LEU A 33 -6.60 18.11 -16.34
CA LEU A 33 -6.05 16.81 -15.92
C LEU A 33 -6.57 15.69 -16.80
N SER A 34 -5.67 14.79 -17.20
CA SER A 34 -6.02 13.54 -17.83
C SER A 34 -6.85 12.66 -16.88
N CYS A 35 -7.62 11.72 -17.46
CA CYS A 35 -8.38 10.75 -16.66
C CYS A 35 -7.43 9.90 -15.81
N GLU A 36 -6.29 9.53 -16.37
CA GLU A 36 -5.20 8.79 -15.73
C GLU A 36 -4.65 9.55 -14.52
N ALA A 37 -4.46 10.87 -14.61
CA ALA A 37 -4.04 11.69 -13.48
C ALA A 37 -5.09 11.68 -12.36
N LYS A 38 -6.38 11.76 -12.69
CA LYS A 38 -7.46 11.74 -11.69
C LYS A 38 -7.56 10.39 -11.00
N VAL A 39 -7.37 9.29 -11.73
CA VAL A 39 -7.32 7.92 -11.18
C VAL A 39 -6.10 7.76 -10.29
N LEU A 40 -4.92 8.18 -10.75
CA LEU A 40 -3.68 8.12 -9.97
C LEU A 40 -3.80 8.92 -8.67
N TYR A 41 -4.39 10.11 -8.73
CA TYR A 41 -4.61 10.90 -7.52
C TYR A 41 -5.58 10.23 -6.54
N GLY A 42 -6.67 9.62 -7.04
CA GLY A 42 -7.56 8.83 -6.18
C GLY A 42 -6.83 7.66 -5.51
N PHE A 43 -5.95 6.97 -6.24
CA PHE A 43 -5.11 5.91 -5.69
C PHE A 43 -4.17 6.44 -4.60
N LEU A 44 -3.54 7.61 -4.83
CA LEU A 44 -2.65 8.23 -3.86
C LEU A 44 -3.39 8.70 -2.60
N LEU A 45 -4.64 9.16 -2.71
CA LEU A 45 -5.49 9.48 -1.55
C LEU A 45 -5.82 8.24 -0.71
N ASP A 46 -6.10 7.13 -1.36
CA ASP A 46 -6.35 5.85 -0.68
C ASP A 46 -5.10 5.39 0.07
N ARG A 47 -3.94 5.44 -0.60
CA ARG A 47 -2.63 5.15 0.02
C ARG A 47 -2.25 6.14 1.11
N MET A 48 -2.63 7.42 0.99
CA MET A 48 -2.38 8.44 2.01
C MET A 48 -3.19 8.16 3.26
N SER A 49 -4.44 7.71 3.12
CA SER A 49 -5.26 7.27 4.25
C SER A 49 -4.57 6.13 5.02
N LEU A 50 -4.08 5.11 4.29
CA LEU A 50 -3.29 4.02 4.88
C LEU A 50 -1.97 4.49 5.49
N SER A 51 -1.31 5.48 4.89
CA SER A 51 -0.04 6.02 5.40
C SER A 51 -0.25 6.83 6.68
N ALA A 52 -1.35 7.57 6.78
CA ALA A 52 -1.74 8.27 8.01
C ALA A 52 -2.05 7.29 9.14
N GLU A 53 -2.79 6.22 8.86
CA GLU A 53 -3.08 5.14 9.82
C GLU A 53 -1.81 4.43 10.31
N ASN A 54 -0.79 4.33 9.45
CA ASN A 54 0.51 3.72 9.77
C ASN A 54 1.53 4.70 10.38
N GLU A 55 1.11 5.93 10.70
CA GLU A 55 1.97 6.99 11.24
C GLU A 55 3.18 7.31 10.34
N TRP A 56 3.02 7.24 9.01
CA TRP A 56 4.05 7.61 8.04
C TRP A 56 4.08 9.12 7.85
N PHE A 57 4.66 9.77 8.85
CA PHE A 57 4.86 11.21 8.89
C PHE A 57 6.33 11.56 8.74
N ASP A 58 6.60 12.70 8.11
CA ASP A 58 7.93 13.32 8.19
C ASP A 58 8.13 14.04 9.53
N ASP A 59 9.29 14.66 9.70
CA ASP A 59 9.64 15.40 10.92
C ASP A 59 8.71 16.59 11.22
N GLU A 60 7.93 17.04 10.22
CA GLU A 60 6.95 18.13 10.32
C GLU A 60 5.52 17.61 10.54
N GLY A 61 5.33 16.29 10.67
CA GLY A 61 4.00 15.68 10.84
C GLY A 61 3.22 15.52 9.54
N ARG A 62 3.82 15.72 8.37
CA ARG A 62 3.16 15.58 7.07
C ARG A 62 3.13 14.14 6.62
N VAL A 63 1.96 13.67 6.20
CA VAL A 63 1.79 12.31 5.66
C VAL A 63 2.46 12.18 4.31
N PHE A 64 3.27 11.14 4.13
CA PHE A 64 3.84 10.79 2.84
C PHE A 64 3.44 9.38 2.41
N VAL A 65 3.44 9.14 1.11
CA VAL A 65 3.25 7.81 0.51
C VAL A 65 4.46 7.42 -0.33
N TYR A 66 4.73 6.13 -0.41
CA TYR A 66 5.64 5.57 -1.40
C TYR A 66 4.84 5.07 -2.59
N CYS A 67 5.16 5.57 -3.78
CA CYS A 67 4.69 4.99 -5.04
C CYS A 67 5.80 5.11 -6.09
N THR A 68 6.14 3.99 -6.72
CA THR A 68 7.15 3.98 -7.77
C THR A 68 6.53 4.28 -9.13
N ILE A 69 7.35 4.70 -10.10
CA ILE A 69 6.87 4.94 -11.47
C ILE A 69 6.35 3.64 -12.10
N SER A 70 7.02 2.51 -11.87
CA SER A 70 6.59 1.19 -12.38
C SER A 70 5.28 0.74 -11.73
N GLU A 71 5.11 0.90 -10.41
CA GLU A 71 3.83 0.61 -9.72
C GLU A 71 2.68 1.44 -10.30
N ALA A 72 2.84 2.76 -10.43
CA ALA A 72 1.81 3.61 -11.02
C ALA A 72 1.51 3.24 -12.49
N ALA A 73 2.55 2.87 -13.25
CA ALA A 73 2.43 2.50 -14.65
C ALA A 73 1.69 1.18 -14.83
N GLU A 74 2.03 0.14 -14.07
CA GLU A 74 1.53 -1.21 -14.24
C GLU A 74 0.21 -1.46 -13.49
N GLU A 75 0.12 -1.02 -12.23
CA GLU A 75 -1.00 -1.38 -11.34
C GLU A 75 -2.17 -0.39 -11.41
N VAL A 76 -1.89 0.90 -11.66
CA VAL A 76 -2.91 1.96 -11.58
C VAL A 76 -3.37 2.41 -12.96
N ILE A 77 -2.42 2.76 -13.83
CA ILE A 77 -2.72 3.40 -15.12
C ILE A 77 -2.76 2.38 -16.27
N GLY A 78 -1.97 1.32 -16.20
CA GLY A 78 -1.79 0.37 -17.30
C GLY A 78 -1.07 0.97 -18.52
N CYS A 79 -0.02 1.77 -18.30
CA CYS A 79 0.73 2.46 -19.34
C CYS A 79 2.25 2.21 -19.25
N GLY A 80 3.01 2.69 -20.24
CA GLY A 80 4.49 2.66 -20.15
C GLY A 80 5.02 3.73 -19.18
N GLU A 81 6.18 3.48 -18.57
CA GLU A 81 6.80 4.36 -17.56
C GLU A 81 6.92 5.82 -17.99
N LYS A 82 7.19 6.09 -19.29
CA LYS A 82 7.26 7.45 -19.84
C LYS A 82 5.94 8.20 -19.66
N LYS A 83 4.80 7.52 -19.86
CA LYS A 83 3.48 8.13 -19.70
C LYS A 83 3.16 8.30 -18.22
N ALA A 84 3.48 7.33 -17.37
CA ALA A 84 3.33 7.47 -15.92
C ALA A 84 4.12 8.68 -15.38
N CYS A 85 5.36 8.89 -15.85
CA CYS A 85 6.14 10.08 -15.55
C CYS A 85 5.43 11.38 -15.96
N SER A 86 4.80 11.41 -17.13
CA SER A 86 4.00 12.56 -17.59
C SER A 86 2.79 12.79 -16.69
N VAL A 87 2.09 11.73 -16.28
CA VAL A 87 0.91 11.82 -15.42
C VAL A 87 1.27 12.36 -14.04
N PHE A 88 2.40 11.93 -13.47
CA PHE A 88 2.89 12.53 -12.23
C PHE A 88 3.22 14.02 -12.38
N LYS A 89 3.82 14.43 -13.51
CA LYS A 89 4.09 15.85 -13.77
C LYS A 89 2.80 16.67 -13.87
N GLU A 90 1.76 16.14 -14.51
CA GLU A 90 0.44 16.79 -14.58
C GLU A 90 -0.13 17.06 -13.17
N LEU A 91 0.06 16.14 -12.23
CA LEU A 91 -0.39 16.31 -10.83
C LEU A 91 0.48 17.31 -10.06
N GLU A 92 1.79 17.34 -10.31
CA GLU A 92 2.72 18.33 -9.72
C GLU A 92 2.43 19.75 -10.21
N GLU A 93 2.13 19.93 -11.51
CA GLU A 93 1.83 21.23 -12.12
C GLU A 93 0.58 21.91 -11.56
N ILE A 94 -0.37 21.12 -11.05
CA ILE A 94 -1.61 21.61 -10.41
C ILE A 94 -1.52 21.41 -8.89
N GLU A 95 -0.33 21.22 -8.33
CA GLU A 95 -0.09 21.15 -6.88
C GLU A 95 -1.05 20.19 -6.16
N LEU A 96 -1.33 19.05 -6.78
CA LEU A 96 -2.06 17.96 -6.13
C LEU A 96 -1.10 17.04 -5.40
N ILE A 97 0.15 16.98 -5.82
CA ILE A 97 1.21 16.20 -5.18
C ILE A 97 2.52 16.95 -5.17
N GLU A 98 3.39 16.59 -4.22
CA GLU A 98 4.80 16.99 -4.19
C GLU A 98 5.68 15.75 -4.07
N ARG A 99 6.75 15.64 -4.87
CA ARG A 99 7.70 14.52 -4.79
C ARG A 99 9.06 14.95 -4.29
N LYS A 100 9.54 14.30 -3.22
CA LYS A 100 10.88 14.53 -2.65
C LYS A 100 11.78 13.32 -2.88
N ARG A 101 12.92 13.55 -3.55
CA ARG A 101 13.95 12.52 -3.76
C ARG A 101 14.73 12.27 -2.48
N GLN A 102 14.90 11.01 -2.10
CA GLN A 102 15.64 10.60 -0.89
C GLN A 102 17.08 10.12 -1.15
N GLY A 103 17.54 10.13 -2.41
CA GLY A 103 18.88 9.69 -2.84
C GLY A 103 18.85 8.55 -3.85
N LEU A 104 20.02 8.03 -4.23
CA LEU A 104 20.12 6.85 -5.11
C LEU A 104 19.54 5.60 -4.42
N ASN A 105 18.77 4.80 -5.16
CA ASN A 105 18.12 3.55 -4.71
C ASN A 105 17.05 3.67 -3.60
N LYS A 106 16.61 4.88 -3.23
CA LYS A 106 15.45 5.05 -2.35
C LYS A 106 14.23 5.52 -3.15
N PRO A 107 13.03 4.98 -2.89
CA PRO A 107 11.81 5.45 -3.53
C PRO A 107 11.56 6.92 -3.17
N ASN A 108 10.91 7.66 -4.07
CA ASN A 108 10.55 9.05 -3.80
C ASN A 108 9.45 9.10 -2.73
N LEU A 109 9.53 10.08 -1.84
CA LEU A 109 8.40 10.45 -0.99
C LEU A 109 7.41 11.24 -1.83
N ILE A 110 6.13 10.92 -1.71
CA ILE A 110 5.06 11.67 -2.36
C ILE A 110 4.14 12.22 -1.27
N TYR A 111 4.03 13.53 -1.20
CA TYR A 111 3.06 14.21 -0.35
C TYR A 111 1.81 14.48 -1.18
N VAL A 112 0.66 14.08 -0.67
CA VAL A 112 -0.64 14.33 -1.32
C VAL A 112 -1.22 15.60 -0.73
N LEU A 113 -1.37 16.62 -1.56
CA LEU A 113 -1.75 17.97 -1.15
C LEU A 113 -3.28 18.12 -1.09
N ASP A 114 -3.74 19.04 -0.26
CA ASP A 114 -5.16 19.36 -0.15
C ASP A 114 -5.68 19.99 -1.46
N PHE A 115 -6.83 19.50 -1.89
CA PHE A 115 -7.54 19.93 -3.08
C PHE A 115 -8.75 20.80 -2.76
N SER A 116 -8.99 21.09 -1.47
CA SER A 116 -10.11 21.89 -0.97
C SER A 116 -9.88 23.39 -1.09
N GLU A 117 -8.63 23.85 -1.06
CA GLU A 117 -8.31 25.26 -1.19
C GLU A 117 -8.45 25.70 -2.65
N GLU A 118 -9.42 26.59 -2.88
CA GLU A 118 -9.36 27.51 -4.01
C GLU A 118 -8.14 28.40 -3.77
N VAL A 119 -6.96 27.94 -4.19
CA VAL A 119 -5.74 28.74 -4.15
C VAL A 119 -6.05 29.99 -4.97
N SER A 120 -6.27 31.09 -4.26
CA SER A 120 -6.43 32.43 -4.79
C SER A 120 -5.37 32.65 -5.85
N ASP A 121 -5.80 33.04 -7.05
CA ASP A 121 -4.96 33.39 -8.19
C ASP A 121 -3.68 34.12 -7.72
N GLY A 122 -2.53 33.47 -7.87
CA GLY A 122 -1.23 34.14 -7.78
C GLY A 122 -0.33 33.67 -6.67
N HIS A 123 0.35 32.53 -6.87
CA HIS A 123 1.79 32.46 -6.58
C HIS A 123 2.47 31.36 -7.38
N PHE A 124 2.78 31.65 -8.65
CA PHE A 124 3.82 30.90 -9.36
C PHE A 124 5.16 31.21 -8.70
N ARG A 125 5.47 30.54 -7.58
CA ARG A 125 6.83 30.55 -7.03
C ARG A 125 7.69 29.59 -7.85
N ASN A 126 8.28 30.16 -8.89
CA ASN A 126 9.50 29.65 -9.48
C ASN A 126 10.56 29.49 -8.39
N CYS A 127 11.00 28.26 -8.14
CA CYS A 127 12.32 28.00 -7.58
C CYS A 127 13.26 27.59 -8.73
N PRO A 128 14.28 28.41 -9.06
CA PRO A 128 15.18 28.16 -10.18
C PRO A 128 16.38 27.28 -9.78
N ASN A 129 16.80 26.44 -10.75
CA ASN A 129 18.14 25.93 -11.12
C ASN A 129 18.13 24.42 -11.38
N ASP A 130 18.83 23.83 -12.36
CA ASP A 130 19.61 24.34 -13.49
C ASP A 130 19.95 23.09 -14.35
N ASN A 131 19.57 23.09 -15.64
CA ASN A 131 20.40 22.67 -16.78
C ASN A 131 19.58 22.63 -18.07
N SER A 132 19.76 23.69 -18.89
CA SER A 132 20.06 23.66 -20.35
C SER A 132 19.40 22.55 -21.18
N ARG A 133 18.64 22.79 -22.26
CA ARG A 133 18.71 23.86 -23.27
C ARG A 133 17.48 23.74 -24.21
N ASN A 134 16.83 24.89 -24.45
CA ASN A 134 16.23 25.37 -25.71
C ASN A 134 15.21 24.50 -26.49
N VAL A 135 13.98 25.02 -26.69
CA VAL A 135 13.54 25.70 -27.93
C VAL A 135 12.16 26.34 -27.67
N ASP A 136 12.11 27.67 -27.81
CA ASP A 136 10.89 28.47 -27.93
C ASP A 136 10.14 28.18 -29.24
N LYS A 137 8.80 28.21 -29.18
CA LYS A 137 7.98 29.01 -30.10
C LYS A 137 6.52 29.13 -29.65
N SER A 138 6.22 30.36 -29.23
CA SER A 138 5.06 31.20 -29.58
C SER A 138 3.64 30.73 -29.26
N ASN A 139 3.01 31.54 -28.40
CA ASN A 139 1.58 31.70 -28.21
C ASN A 139 0.81 31.95 -29.51
N GLN A 140 -0.41 31.40 -29.60
CA GLN A 140 -1.47 32.03 -30.36
C GLN A 140 -2.82 31.84 -29.65
N GLU A 141 -3.45 32.97 -29.38
CA GLU A 141 -4.71 33.17 -28.67
C GLU A 141 -5.95 32.80 -29.50
N LEU A 142 -6.99 32.40 -28.75
CA LEU A 142 -8.43 32.63 -28.95
C LEU A 142 -9.14 32.09 -30.20
N SER A 143 -10.17 31.25 -29.98
CA SER A 143 -11.56 31.74 -30.06
C SER A 143 -12.57 30.70 -29.55
N GLU A 144 -13.61 31.26 -28.95
CA GLU A 144 -14.79 30.65 -28.35
C GLU A 144 -15.52 29.69 -29.28
N ARG A 145 -16.18 28.66 -28.72
CA ARG A 145 -17.51 28.22 -29.18
C ARG A 145 -18.22 27.31 -28.18
N GLN A 146 -19.39 27.82 -27.78
CA GLN A 146 -20.66 27.11 -27.57
C GLN A 146 -20.81 26.20 -26.34
N THR A 147 -21.38 26.83 -25.31
CA THR A 147 -22.27 26.25 -24.31
C THR A 147 -23.46 25.57 -24.97
N ASN A 148 -23.71 24.30 -24.63
CA ASN A 148 -25.03 23.69 -24.80
C ASN A 148 -25.57 23.30 -23.42
N ASN A 149 -26.64 23.99 -23.05
CA ASN A 149 -27.52 23.68 -21.94
C ASN A 149 -28.27 22.39 -22.23
N THR A 150 -28.16 21.40 -21.33
CA THR A 150 -29.12 20.29 -21.28
C THR A 150 -29.68 20.20 -19.87
N LYS A 151 -30.98 20.52 -19.75
CA LYS A 151 -31.83 20.36 -18.57
C LYS A 151 -32.10 18.87 -18.28
N PHE A 152 -32.66 18.63 -17.08
CA PHE A 152 -33.23 17.41 -16.49
C PHE A 152 -32.29 16.70 -15.48
N ASN A 153 -32.69 16.32 -14.26
CA ASN A 153 -34.00 16.30 -13.60
C ASN A 153 -33.83 16.48 -12.08
N LYS A 154 -34.83 17.10 -11.45
CA LYS A 154 -35.05 17.03 -10.01
C LYS A 154 -35.52 15.62 -9.66
N THR A 155 -34.85 14.96 -8.73
CA THR A 155 -35.43 13.86 -7.94
C THR A 155 -34.84 13.90 -6.53
N GLU A 156 -35.69 14.38 -5.64
CA GLU A 156 -35.91 14.06 -4.22
C GLU A 156 -34.77 13.46 -3.37
N PHE A 157 -34.50 14.22 -2.30
CA PHE A 157 -34.09 13.83 -0.95
C PHE A 157 -34.16 12.33 -0.63
N SER A 158 -33.02 11.76 -0.25
CA SER A 158 -32.99 10.82 0.87
C SER A 158 -32.07 11.42 1.93
N ASP A 159 -32.68 11.84 3.03
CA ASP A 159 -31.97 12.13 4.26
C ASP A 159 -31.18 10.89 4.66
N THR A 160 -29.86 11.03 4.76
CA THR A 160 -29.07 10.18 5.63
C THR A 160 -28.08 11.09 6.30
N GLU A 161 -28.22 11.14 7.62
CA GLU A 161 -27.77 12.19 8.51
C GLU A 161 -26.32 12.60 8.28
N SER A 162 -26.18 13.91 8.11
CA SER A 162 -24.97 14.65 8.40
C SER A 162 -24.65 14.49 9.89
N SER A 163 -23.44 14.08 10.20
CA SER A 163 -22.72 14.63 11.35
C SER A 163 -21.33 15.06 10.89
N GLN A 164 -21.26 16.35 10.63
CA GLN A 164 -20.06 17.14 10.45
C GLN A 164 -19.31 17.29 11.78
N VAL A 165 -17.98 17.18 11.67
CA VAL A 165 -16.95 18.02 12.32
C VAL A 165 -16.99 18.15 13.84
N LEU A 166 -15.91 17.70 14.50
CA LEU A 166 -15.20 18.56 15.44
C LEU A 166 -13.67 18.39 15.30
N SER A 167 -13.05 19.48 14.85
CA SER A 167 -11.78 19.95 15.41
C SER A 167 -11.92 20.06 16.93
N ASN A 168 -10.96 19.55 17.70
CA ASN A 168 -10.06 20.40 18.47
C ASN A 168 -9.07 19.59 19.32
N ASP A 169 -7.88 20.16 19.31
CA ASP A 169 -6.85 20.13 20.34
C ASP A 169 -7.40 20.38 21.77
N GLU A 170 -6.66 19.83 22.74
CA GLU A 170 -6.69 20.02 24.20
C GLU A 170 -8.01 19.87 24.99
N GLY A 171 -8.15 18.69 25.61
CA GLY A 171 -8.42 18.59 27.06
C GLY A 171 -9.87 18.54 27.52
N TYR A 172 -10.59 17.44 27.31
CA TYR A 172 -11.68 17.00 28.21
C TYR A 172 -11.81 15.47 28.24
N VAL A 173 -12.13 14.94 29.42
CA VAL A 173 -12.38 13.52 29.70
C VAL A 173 -13.82 13.20 29.27
N ASP A 174 -14.02 12.29 28.31
CA ASP A 174 -15.34 11.72 28.02
C ASP A 174 -15.27 10.23 27.62
N GLU A 175 -16.22 9.46 28.14
CA GLU A 175 -16.16 8.01 28.37
C GLU A 175 -16.67 7.16 27.18
N GLY A 176 -15.79 6.33 26.62
CA GLY A 176 -15.99 4.87 26.69
C GLY A 176 -16.79 4.10 25.64
N ARG A 177 -17.34 4.68 24.55
CA ARG A 177 -18.16 3.87 23.59
C ARG A 177 -17.80 3.87 22.10
N ASP A 178 -16.91 4.75 21.62
CA ASP A 178 -16.63 4.86 20.17
C ASP A 178 -15.29 4.21 19.72
N ARG A 179 -14.28 4.16 20.60
CA ARG A 179 -12.96 3.56 20.27
C ARG A 179 -13.04 2.08 19.90
N THR A 180 -13.94 1.34 20.53
CA THR A 180 -14.02 -0.12 20.41
C THR A 180 -14.46 -0.60 19.02
N ARG A 181 -15.23 0.20 18.27
CA ARG A 181 -15.64 -0.16 16.89
C ARG A 181 -14.51 0.09 15.89
N GLN A 182 -13.84 1.24 16.01
CA GLN A 182 -12.74 1.59 15.13
C GLN A 182 -11.49 0.71 15.35
N ASP A 183 -11.19 0.35 16.60
CA ASP A 183 -10.13 -0.61 16.93
C ASP A 183 -10.44 -2.01 16.38
N PHE A 184 -11.72 -2.41 16.37
CA PHE A 184 -12.16 -3.70 15.82
C PHE A 184 -12.07 -3.74 14.29
N ASP A 185 -12.48 -2.67 13.62
CA ASP A 185 -12.40 -2.54 12.16
C ASP A 185 -10.94 -2.54 11.68
N ASN A 186 -10.05 -1.83 12.40
CA ASN A 186 -8.62 -1.83 12.14
C ASN A 186 -7.99 -3.23 12.35
N TYR A 187 -8.33 -3.90 13.45
CA TYR A 187 -7.86 -5.26 13.73
C TYR A 187 -8.31 -6.26 12.64
N SER A 188 -9.56 -6.16 12.19
CA SER A 188 -10.11 -6.98 11.10
C SER A 188 -9.39 -6.70 9.77
N ALA A 189 -9.12 -5.43 9.44
CA ALA A 189 -8.39 -5.04 8.25
C ALA A 189 -6.96 -5.61 8.23
N ILE A 190 -6.24 -5.51 9.36
CA ILE A 190 -4.88 -6.06 9.51
C ILE A 190 -4.87 -7.58 9.32
N ARG A 191 -5.84 -8.30 9.91
CA ARG A 191 -6.01 -9.75 9.73
C ARG A 191 -6.24 -10.12 8.27
N CYS A 192 -7.14 -9.41 7.60
CA CYS A 192 -7.44 -9.61 6.18
C CYS A 192 -6.20 -9.38 5.31
N TYR A 193 -5.45 -8.31 5.56
CA TYR A 193 -4.21 -8.00 4.86
C TYR A 193 -3.18 -9.13 5.01
N ILE A 194 -2.86 -9.52 6.25
CA ILE A 194 -1.86 -10.56 6.53
C ILE A 194 -2.29 -11.88 5.89
N ALA A 195 -3.56 -12.28 6.02
CA ALA A 195 -4.07 -13.53 5.45
C ALA A 195 -3.91 -13.58 3.92
N LYS A 196 -4.15 -12.45 3.23
CA LYS A 196 -3.91 -12.34 1.78
C LYS A 196 -2.42 -12.39 1.45
N GLN A 197 -1.60 -11.63 2.17
CA GLN A 197 -0.17 -11.49 1.90
C GLN A 197 0.59 -12.82 2.03
N ILE A 198 0.24 -13.63 3.03
CA ILE A 198 0.84 -14.96 3.22
C ILE A 198 0.18 -16.06 2.38
N SER A 199 -0.87 -15.73 1.61
CA SER A 199 -1.71 -16.70 0.90
C SER A 199 -2.25 -17.79 1.84
N LEU A 200 -2.86 -17.40 2.96
CA LEU A 200 -3.30 -18.31 4.03
C LEU A 200 -4.19 -19.45 3.52
N ASP A 201 -5.11 -19.17 2.61
CA ASP A 201 -5.97 -20.21 2.01
C ASP A 201 -5.17 -21.26 1.23
N ALA A 202 -4.11 -20.87 0.52
CA ALA A 202 -3.26 -21.79 -0.22
C ALA A 202 -2.43 -22.64 0.76
N LEU A 203 -1.84 -22.01 1.78
CA LEU A 203 -1.11 -22.72 2.83
C LEU A 203 -1.99 -23.74 3.56
N ARG A 204 -3.24 -23.41 3.84
CA ARG A 204 -4.20 -24.35 4.45
C ARG A 204 -4.57 -25.52 3.54
N VAL A 205 -4.44 -25.37 2.21
CA VAL A 205 -4.63 -26.49 1.29
C VAL A 205 -3.39 -27.37 1.27
N ASP A 206 -2.22 -26.75 1.09
CA ASP A 206 -0.93 -27.43 0.97
C ASP A 206 -0.52 -28.15 2.27
N TYR A 207 -0.95 -27.61 3.42
CA TYR A 207 -0.68 -28.12 4.77
C TYR A 207 -1.98 -28.37 5.55
N SER A 208 -2.93 -29.10 4.93
CA SER A 208 -4.32 -29.26 5.39
C SER A 208 -4.50 -29.89 6.78
N ASP A 209 -3.50 -30.57 7.32
CA ASP A 209 -3.51 -31.17 8.66
C ASP A 209 -2.50 -30.51 9.63
N ASN A 210 -1.86 -29.40 9.25
CA ASN A 210 -0.84 -28.76 10.07
C ASN A 210 -1.39 -27.53 10.81
N PRO A 211 -1.68 -27.62 12.12
CA PRO A 211 -2.19 -26.49 12.89
C PRO A 211 -1.18 -25.33 12.98
N LEU A 212 0.10 -25.59 12.69
CA LEU A 212 1.15 -24.58 12.77
C LEU A 212 0.95 -23.44 11.75
N VAL A 213 0.23 -23.66 10.64
CA VAL A 213 -0.08 -22.60 9.68
C VAL A 213 -0.91 -21.51 10.36
N ASP A 214 -1.97 -21.92 11.06
CA ASP A 214 -2.85 -20.99 11.76
C ASP A 214 -2.15 -20.38 12.98
N GLU A 215 -1.33 -21.16 13.70
CA GLU A 215 -0.52 -20.63 14.82
C GLU A 215 0.48 -19.56 14.36
N LEU A 216 1.15 -19.76 13.23
CA LEU A 216 2.07 -18.78 12.65
C LEU A 216 1.32 -17.52 12.20
N TYR A 217 0.16 -17.69 11.57
CA TYR A 217 -0.69 -16.57 11.18
C TYR A 217 -1.13 -15.73 12.40
N GLU A 218 -1.65 -16.37 13.46
CA GLU A 218 -2.04 -15.67 14.69
C GLU A 218 -0.83 -14.99 15.36
N LEU A 219 0.35 -15.62 15.33
CA LEU A 219 1.57 -15.02 15.85
C LEU A 219 1.98 -13.76 15.08
N ILE A 220 1.88 -13.78 13.75
CA ILE A 220 2.18 -12.60 12.91
C ILE A 220 1.20 -11.48 13.22
N VAL A 221 -0.10 -11.78 13.32
CA VAL A 221 -1.13 -10.81 13.72
C VAL A 221 -0.84 -10.23 15.10
N ASP A 222 -0.51 -11.05 16.10
CA ASP A 222 -0.17 -10.62 17.47
C ASP A 222 1.04 -9.65 17.48
N VAL A 223 2.08 -9.95 16.70
CA VAL A 223 3.25 -9.08 16.59
C VAL A 223 2.90 -7.75 15.94
N VAL A 224 2.17 -7.79 14.82
CA VAL A 224 1.81 -6.60 14.05
C VAL A 224 0.88 -5.69 14.87
N THR A 225 -0.09 -6.26 15.58
CA THR A 225 -1.09 -5.52 16.35
C THR A 225 -0.68 -5.20 17.78
N SER A 226 0.50 -5.65 18.22
CA SER A 226 1.03 -5.36 19.56
C SER A 226 1.02 -3.85 19.82
N SER A 227 0.86 -3.38 21.06
CA SER A 227 1.00 -1.95 21.42
C SER A 227 2.36 -1.63 22.07
N LYS A 228 3.24 -2.63 22.21
CA LYS A 228 4.56 -2.45 22.84
C LYS A 228 5.47 -1.58 21.97
N LYS A 229 6.36 -0.83 22.63
CA LYS A 229 7.38 0.01 21.96
C LYS A 229 8.53 -0.81 21.39
N GLU A 230 8.87 -1.92 22.03
CA GLU A 230 10.01 -2.77 21.67
C GLU A 230 9.68 -4.25 21.83
N ILE A 231 10.40 -5.09 21.10
CA ILE A 231 10.39 -6.54 21.20
C ILE A 231 11.80 -7.10 21.07
N VAL A 232 12.08 -8.20 21.76
CA VAL A 232 13.36 -8.90 21.64
C VAL A 232 13.27 -9.90 20.49
N ILE A 233 14.13 -9.74 19.48
CA ILE A 233 14.27 -10.65 18.34
C ILE A 233 15.76 -10.91 18.12
N CYS A 234 16.15 -12.17 17.90
CA CYS A 234 17.55 -12.58 17.82
C CYS A 234 18.38 -12.18 19.07
N GLY A 235 17.76 -12.08 20.25
CA GLY A 235 18.42 -11.66 21.49
C GLY A 235 18.64 -10.15 21.63
N GLU A 236 18.23 -9.35 20.64
CA GLU A 236 18.37 -7.89 20.67
C GLU A 236 17.01 -7.21 20.81
N LYS A 237 16.96 -6.10 21.55
CA LYS A 237 15.78 -5.23 21.56
C LYS A 237 15.67 -4.49 20.23
N LYS A 238 14.51 -4.59 19.59
CA LYS A 238 14.20 -3.92 18.33
C LYS A 238 12.96 -3.03 18.51
N PRO A 239 12.95 -1.82 17.93
CA PRO A 239 11.76 -0.99 17.89
C PRO A 239 10.61 -1.71 17.19
N MET A 240 9.42 -1.67 17.80
CA MET A 240 8.27 -2.39 17.27
C MET A 240 7.84 -1.87 15.90
N SER A 241 8.00 -0.57 15.62
CA SER A 241 7.74 0.01 14.29
C SER A 241 8.51 -0.69 13.17
N ILE A 242 9.80 -0.97 13.39
CA ILE A 242 10.65 -1.69 12.44
C ILE A 242 10.17 -3.14 12.30
N VAL A 243 9.89 -3.80 13.42
CA VAL A 243 9.44 -5.19 13.41
C VAL A 243 8.10 -5.34 12.70
N ARG A 244 7.13 -4.46 12.94
CA ARG A 244 5.85 -4.43 12.22
C ARG A 244 6.06 -4.27 10.72
N SER A 245 6.87 -3.30 10.29
CA SER A 245 7.16 -3.07 8.88
C SER A 245 7.78 -4.30 8.20
N GLN A 246 8.61 -5.07 8.92
CA GLN A 246 9.17 -6.32 8.40
C GLN A 246 8.12 -7.44 8.37
N PHE A 247 7.37 -7.64 9.44
CA PHE A 247 6.36 -8.70 9.51
C PHE A 247 5.24 -8.52 8.49
N MET A 248 4.85 -7.28 8.17
CA MET A 248 3.89 -6.99 7.09
C MET A 248 4.39 -7.42 5.69
N LYS A 249 5.69 -7.65 5.50
CA LYS A 249 6.27 -8.10 4.23
C LYS A 249 6.33 -9.62 4.07
N LEU A 250 6.04 -10.38 5.13
CA LEU A 250 6.07 -11.84 5.09
C LEU A 250 5.10 -12.36 4.03
N ASN A 251 5.55 -13.31 3.23
CA ASN A 251 4.74 -13.95 2.20
C ASN A 251 4.70 -15.48 2.39
N MET A 252 3.97 -16.17 1.51
CA MET A 252 3.82 -17.62 1.53
C MET A 252 5.15 -18.39 1.62
N PHE A 253 6.19 -17.94 0.90
CA PHE A 253 7.51 -18.59 0.90
C PHE A 253 8.21 -18.47 2.24
N ASN A 254 8.00 -17.38 2.96
CA ASN A 254 8.53 -17.23 4.31
C ASN A 254 7.87 -18.23 5.27
N ILE A 255 6.55 -18.41 5.18
CA ILE A 255 5.83 -19.36 6.04
C ILE A 255 6.26 -20.80 5.75
N ALA A 256 6.31 -21.19 4.47
CA ALA A 256 6.79 -22.50 4.05
C ALA A 256 8.21 -22.78 4.57
N PHE A 257 9.10 -21.79 4.47
CA PHE A 257 10.45 -21.88 5.02
C PHE A 257 10.45 -22.13 6.54
N VAL A 258 9.62 -21.41 7.31
CA VAL A 258 9.56 -21.60 8.77
C VAL A 258 9.04 -22.99 9.14
N LEU A 259 8.00 -23.47 8.44
CA LEU A 259 7.45 -24.82 8.66
C LEU A 259 8.52 -25.90 8.41
N GLU A 260 9.27 -25.78 7.31
CA GLU A 260 10.35 -26.70 6.97
C GLU A 260 11.48 -26.68 8.03
N ARG A 261 11.85 -25.48 8.53
CA ARG A 261 12.84 -25.35 9.62
C ARG A 261 12.38 -26.02 10.91
N LEU A 262 11.09 -25.96 11.22
CA LEU A 262 10.53 -26.62 12.40
C LEU A 262 10.58 -28.15 12.27
N GLU A 263 10.20 -28.69 11.11
CA GLU A 263 10.25 -30.13 10.85
C GLU A 263 11.69 -30.67 10.90
N GLU A 264 12.67 -29.92 10.41
CA GLU A 264 14.09 -30.30 10.45
C GLU A 264 14.71 -30.22 11.87
N THR A 265 14.05 -29.51 12.80
CA THR A 265 14.62 -29.29 14.13
C THR A 265 14.50 -30.54 15.00
N LYS A 266 15.61 -31.27 15.16
CA LYS A 266 15.70 -32.50 15.98
C LYS A 266 15.79 -32.25 17.49
N SER A 267 16.00 -31.01 17.92
CA SER A 267 16.27 -30.64 19.32
C SER A 267 15.02 -30.10 20.00
N LYS A 268 14.86 -30.37 21.31
CA LYS A 268 13.73 -29.84 22.09
C LYS A 268 13.81 -28.31 22.17
N ILE A 269 12.85 -27.62 21.57
CA ILE A 269 12.76 -26.16 21.62
C ILE A 269 12.16 -25.75 22.96
N GLY A 270 12.95 -25.11 23.83
CA GLY A 270 12.49 -24.67 25.14
C GLY A 270 11.53 -23.47 25.09
N ASN A 271 11.85 -22.47 24.26
CA ASN A 271 11.01 -21.28 24.04
C ASN A 271 10.56 -21.22 22.59
N ILE A 272 9.44 -21.88 22.29
CA ILE A 272 8.91 -22.00 20.93
C ILE A 272 8.55 -20.64 20.34
N LYS A 273 7.90 -19.74 21.09
CA LYS A 273 7.51 -18.41 20.60
C LYS A 273 8.72 -17.58 20.17
N SER A 274 9.78 -17.54 20.99
CA SER A 274 11.01 -16.81 20.66
C SER A 274 11.74 -17.39 19.45
N TYR A 275 11.71 -18.72 19.29
CA TYR A 275 12.26 -19.39 18.12
C TYR A 275 11.48 -18.99 16.86
N LEU A 276 10.15 -19.12 16.87
CA LEU A 276 9.30 -18.78 15.72
C LEU A 276 9.46 -17.32 15.29
N LEU A 277 9.44 -16.38 16.25
CA LEU A 277 9.66 -14.96 15.97
C LEU A 277 11.00 -14.68 15.30
N THR A 278 12.05 -15.34 15.80
CA THR A 278 13.40 -15.21 15.25
C THR A 278 13.48 -15.78 13.84
N THR A 279 12.90 -16.96 13.61
CA THR A 279 12.90 -17.62 12.31
C THR A 279 12.08 -16.84 11.28
N LEU A 280 10.90 -16.35 11.64
CA LEU A 280 10.08 -15.49 10.79
C LEU A 280 10.84 -14.22 10.40
N TYR A 281 11.43 -13.52 11.36
CA TYR A 281 12.18 -12.29 11.09
C TYR A 281 13.39 -12.54 10.17
N ASN A 282 14.14 -13.62 10.42
CA ASN A 282 15.32 -13.96 9.60
C ASN A 282 14.96 -14.48 8.21
N SER A 283 13.78 -15.09 8.06
CA SER A 283 13.32 -15.60 6.75
C SER A 283 13.30 -14.50 5.68
N LEU A 284 12.96 -13.27 6.04
CA LEU A 284 12.96 -12.13 5.11
C LEU A 284 14.35 -11.84 4.52
N LEU A 285 15.42 -12.27 5.19
CA LEU A 285 16.80 -12.10 4.74
C LEU A 285 17.31 -13.34 3.99
N THR A 286 16.88 -14.53 4.38
CA THR A 286 17.52 -15.79 3.97
C THR A 286 16.71 -16.64 3.00
N THR A 287 15.40 -16.41 2.86
CA THR A 287 14.52 -17.29 2.07
C THR A 287 14.92 -17.39 0.59
N SER A 288 15.32 -16.29 -0.06
CA SER A 288 15.71 -16.33 -1.48
C SER A 288 16.98 -17.14 -1.72
N SER A 289 18.01 -16.95 -0.88
CA SER A 289 19.26 -17.72 -0.95
C SER A 289 19.02 -19.18 -0.64
N TYR A 290 18.17 -19.46 0.35
CA TYR A 290 17.81 -20.81 0.75
C TYR A 290 17.19 -21.62 -0.39
N TYR A 291 16.11 -21.11 -1.00
CA TYR A 291 15.45 -21.83 -2.09
C TYR A 291 16.34 -21.96 -3.32
N ARG A 292 17.18 -20.95 -3.62
CA ARG A 292 18.17 -21.04 -4.71
C ARG A 292 19.17 -22.19 -4.48
N THR A 293 19.71 -22.31 -3.28
CA THR A 293 20.63 -23.42 -2.94
C THR A 293 19.92 -24.76 -2.97
N ARG A 294 18.68 -24.83 -2.47
CA ARG A 294 17.89 -26.06 -2.47
C ARG A 294 17.55 -26.55 -3.88
N CYS A 295 17.06 -25.66 -4.76
CA CYS A 295 16.79 -26.00 -6.16
C CYS A 295 18.03 -26.52 -6.88
N ASN A 296 19.19 -25.88 -6.67
CA ASN A 296 20.46 -26.37 -7.24
C ASN A 296 20.77 -27.79 -6.75
N ASN A 297 20.64 -28.06 -5.45
CA ASN A 297 20.94 -29.38 -4.88
C ASN A 297 19.97 -30.48 -5.34
N GLU A 298 18.68 -30.16 -5.56
CA GLU A 298 17.72 -31.12 -6.11
C GLU A 298 17.98 -31.43 -7.59
N ILE A 299 18.42 -30.45 -8.39
CA ILE A 299 18.87 -30.66 -9.77
C ILE A 299 20.06 -31.64 -9.80
N PHE A 300 21.07 -31.44 -8.93
CA PHE A 300 22.22 -32.34 -8.85
C PHE A 300 21.88 -33.76 -8.36
N ARG A 301 20.90 -33.93 -7.47
CA ARG A 301 20.43 -35.27 -7.05
C ARG A 301 19.71 -36.01 -8.18
N ASN A 302 18.96 -35.30 -9.01
CA ASN A 302 18.24 -35.91 -10.14
C ASN A 302 19.19 -36.27 -11.30
N GLU A 303 20.25 -35.49 -11.53
CA GLU A 303 21.27 -35.82 -12.55
C GLU A 303 22.21 -36.97 -12.12
N GLY A 304 22.45 -37.16 -10.83
CA GLY A 304 23.25 -38.28 -10.31
C GLY A 304 22.52 -39.63 -10.27
N GLY A 305 21.20 -39.66 -10.46
CA GLY A 305 20.36 -40.87 -10.40
C GLY A 305 20.17 -41.61 -11.73
N GLN A 306 20.56 -41.02 -12.86
CA GLN A 306 20.39 -41.65 -14.20
C GLN A 306 21.62 -42.43 -14.70
N ASN A 307 22.67 -42.58 -13.89
CA ASN A 307 23.92 -43.25 -14.31
C ASN A 307 24.18 -44.59 -13.60
N ASN A 308 23.18 -45.21 -12.96
CA ASN A 308 23.30 -46.55 -12.37
C ASN A 308 22.06 -47.40 -12.71
N GLU A 309 21.92 -47.77 -13.98
CA GLU A 309 21.22 -48.99 -14.43
C GLU A 309 22.04 -49.64 -15.54
#